data_AF-A0A957LE26-F1
#
_entry.id   AF-A0A957LE26-F1
#
_cell.length_a   1.000
_cell.length_b   1.000
_cell.length_c   1.000
_cell.angle_alpha   90.00
_cell.angle_beta   90.00
_cell.angle_gamma   90.00
#
_symmetry.space_group_name_H-M   'P 1'
#
loop_
_entity.id
_entity.type
_entity.pdbx_description
1 polymer ?
#
loop_
_entity_poly.entity_id
_entity_poly.type
_entity_poly.pdbx_seq_one_letter_code
_entity_poly.pdbx_strand_id
1 'polypeptide(L)' 'MRDTVITIGETAPDFELPASLGQSPLKLSSLRGQKVVLAFYVLDFTGT' A
#
# COMPACT_ATOMS: atom_id res chain seq x y z
N MET A 1 13.92 0.03 13.74
CA MET A 1 13.18 -0.47 12.57
C MET A 1 13.70 -1.86 12.27
N ARG A 2 12.83 -2.82 11.94
CA ARG A 2 13.30 -4.06 11.31
C ARG A 2 13.44 -3.75 9.83
N ASP A 3 14.65 -3.77 9.31
CA ASP A 3 14.92 -3.56 7.90
C ASP A 3 14.49 -4.82 7.15
N THR A 4 13.23 -4.83 6.67
CA THR A 4 12.78 -5.85 5.74
C THR A 4 13.36 -5.52 4.37
N VAL A 5 14.33 -6.32 3.93
CA VAL A 5 14.87 -6.22 2.57
C VAL A 5 13.76 -6.55 1.58
N ILE A 6 13.45 -5.62 0.68
CA ILE A 6 12.46 -5.82 -0.39
C ILE A 6 13.19 -6.34 -1.63
N THR A 7 12.95 -7.60 -1.97
CA THR A 7 13.59 -8.26 -3.12
C THR A 7 12.61 -8.41 -4.27
N ILE A 8 13.07 -8.18 -5.50
CA ILE A 8 12.26 -8.36 -6.71
C ILE A 8 11.82 -9.83 -6.82
N GLY A 9 10.54 -10.05 -7.11
CA GLY A 9 9.96 -11.39 -7.25
C GLY A 9 9.43 -11.99 -5.94
N GLU A 10 9.78 -11.42 -4.79
CA GLU A 10 9.17 -11.80 -3.51
C GLU A 10 7.78 -11.18 -3.36
N THR A 11 6.95 -11.84 -2.54
CA THR A 11 5.63 -11.30 -2.21
C THR A 11 5.79 -10.03 -1.38
N ALA A 12 5.15 -8.95 -1.82
CA ALA A 12 5.16 -7.68 -1.09
C ALA A 12 4.65 -7.87 0.36
N PRO A 13 5.32 -7.27 1.37
CA PRO A 13 4.85 -7.29 2.75
C PRO A 13 3.46 -6.67 2.86
N ASP A 14 2.64 -7.23 3.73
CA ASP A 14 1.31 -6.68 4.00
C ASP A 14 1.42 -5.41 4.86
N PHE A 15 0.54 -4.45 4.59
CA PHE A 15 0.44 -3.21 5.35
C PHE A 15 -0.97 -2.64 5.23
N GLU A 16 -1.27 -1.66 6.07
CA GLU A 16 -2.58 -1.04 6.18
C GLU A 16 -2.41 0.49 6.23
N LEU A 17 -3.14 1.21 5.38
CA LEU A 17 -3.10 2.66 5.28
C LEU A 17 -4.52 3.24 5.31
N PRO A 18 -4.69 4.46 5.84
CA PRO A 18 -5.92 5.22 5.61
C PRO A 18 -6.15 5.42 4.11
N ALA A 19 -7.40 5.29 3.68
CA ALA A 19 -7.82 5.62 2.32
C ALA A 19 -8.77 6.82 2.34
N SER A 20 -8.64 7.71 1.36
CA SER A 20 -9.53 8.87 1.19
C SER A 20 -10.86 8.49 0.53
N LEU A 21 -10.96 7.29 -0.06
CA LEU A 21 -12.14 6.79 -0.78
C LEU A 21 -12.37 5.32 -0.44
N GLY A 22 -13.64 4.93 -0.36
CA GLY A 22 -14.04 3.53 -0.15
C GLY A 22 -13.75 3.02 1.26
N GLN A 23 -13.35 1.76 1.37
CA GLN A 23 -13.04 1.13 2.65
C GLN A 23 -11.75 1.72 3.23
N SER A 24 -11.85 2.27 4.44
CA SER A 24 -10.74 2.81 5.21
C SER A 24 -10.81 2.27 6.64
N PRO A 25 -9.73 1.66 7.16
CA PRO A 25 -8.43 1.49 6.54
C PRO A 25 -8.39 0.44 5.40
N LEU A 26 -7.47 0.64 4.45
CA LEU A 26 -7.23 -0.26 3.31
C LEU A 26 -5.97 -1.10 3.58
N LYS A 27 -6.13 -2.41 3.48
CA LYS A 27 -5.06 -3.39 3.68
C LYS A 27 -4.60 -3.96 2.34
N LEU A 28 -3.28 -4.04 2.09
CA LEU A 28 -2.76 -4.52 0.80
C LEU A 28 -3.28 -5.93 0.46
N SER A 29 -3.36 -6.81 1.46
CA SER A 29 -3.84 -8.18 1.25
C SER A 29 -5.32 -8.30 0.87
N SER A 30 -6.14 -7.27 1.06
CA SER A 30 -7.53 -7.27 0.57
C SER A 30 -7.62 -7.13 -0.96
N LEU A 31 -6.53 -6.68 -1.61
CA LEU A 31 -6.44 -6.48 -3.05
C LEU A 31 -5.83 -7.68 -3.81
N ARG A 32 -5.63 -8.82 -3.13
CA ARG A 32 -5.08 -10.04 -3.77
C ARG A 32 -5.91 -10.45 -4.99
N GLY A 33 -5.22 -10.91 -6.03
CA GLY A 33 -5.82 -11.25 -7.33
C GLY A 33 -5.85 -10.08 -8.32
N GLN A 34 -5.54 -8.86 -7.88
CA GLN A 34 -5.40 -7.69 -8.75
C GLN A 34 -3.92 -7.32 -8.94
N LYS A 35 -3.58 -6.71 -10.09
CA LYS A 35 -2.27 -6.06 -10.27
C LYS A 35 -2.30 -4.73 -9.55
N VAL A 36 -1.39 -4.53 -8.60
CA VAL A 36 -1.32 -3.32 -7.75
C VAL A 36 0.00 -2.59 -8.02
N VAL A 37 -0.07 -1.27 -8.14
CA VAL A 37 1.09 -0.38 -8.25
C VAL A 37 1.11 0.52 -7.02
N LEU A 38 2.25 0.54 -6.31
CA LEU A 38 2.47 1.46 -5.19
C LEU A 38 3.24 2.68 -5.69
N ALA A 39 2.62 3.84 -5.60
CA ALA A 39 3.25 5.12 -5.92
C ALA A 39 3.47 5.90 -4.62
N PHE A 40 4.73 6.19 -4.32
CA PHE A 40 5.10 7.03 -3.17
C PHE A 40 5.41 8.44 -3.68
N TYR A 41 4.67 9.42 -3.19
CA TYR A 41 4.84 10.84 -3.54
C TYR A 41 4.91 11.67 -2.26
N VAL A 42 5.65 12.79 -2.34
CA VAL A 42 5.87 13.68 -1.18
C VAL A 42 4.62 14.50 -0.86
N LEU A 43 3.80 14.80 -1.87
CA LEU A 43 2.59 15.60 -1.72
C LEU A 43 1.44 14.94 -2.49
N ASP A 44 0.31 14.74 -1.81
CA ASP A 44 -0.99 14.50 -2.44
C ASP A 44 -1.86 15.74 -2.29
N PHE A 45 -2.76 15.96 -3.25
CA PHE A 45 -3.89 16.86 -3.06
C PHE A 45 -5.09 16.08 -2.51
N THR A 46 -4.89 15.30 -1.45
CA THR A 46 -6.00 14.65 -0.75
C THR A 46 -6.77 15.72 0.03
N GLY A 47 -8.02 15.94 -0.34
CA GLY A 47 -8.91 16.85 0.38
C GLY A 47 -9.09 16.38 1.83
N THR A 48 -9.01 17.35 2.77
CA THR A 48 -9.25 17.14 4.20
C THR A 48 -10.71 16.81 4.50
#